data_AF-A0A8W8M4V5-F1
#
_entry.id   AF-A0A8W8M4V5-F1
#
_cell.length_a   1.000
_cell.length_b   1.000
_cell.length_c   1.000
_cell.angle_alpha   90.00
_cell.angle_beta   90.00
_cell.angle_gamma   90.00
#
_symmetry.space_group_name_H-M   'P 1'
#
loop_
_entity.id
_entity.type
_entity.pdbx_description
1 polymer ?
#
loop_
_entity_poly.entity_id
_entity_poly.type
_entity_poly.pdbx_seq_one_letter_code
_entity_poly.pdbx_strand_id
1 'polypeptide(L)'
;FTRYKIRDPSTGTYLKFRLCDMRGLEGDMNVKSEDIASLLDGHIPNKYKFNPAAPATKDTPGFVKEPTIKDMIHTVVFVIDGSNVEVMPDEIVKKLKDIKEMLIVRDIPLMVFETKIDKVCSEVDKDVEEVFYSETVKTSVDKVADVIAIPRSHVFPIKNYEKEGSLQTGISILALRALKQALLFSEDFLENQS
;
A
#
# COMPACT_ATOMS: atom_id res chain seq x y z
N PHE A 1 -11.83 3.77 -5.70
CA PHE A 1 -10.83 2.83 -6.18
C PHE A 1 -10.47 3.18 -7.61
N THR A 2 -9.18 3.36 -7.88
CA THR A 2 -8.69 3.77 -9.20
C THR A 2 -7.47 2.94 -9.59
N ARG A 3 -7.46 2.45 -10.83
CA ARG A 3 -6.34 1.71 -11.42
C ARG A 3 -5.56 2.65 -12.34
N TYR A 4 -4.27 2.80 -12.10
CA TYR A 4 -3.35 3.64 -12.85
C TYR A 4 -2.39 2.77 -13.67
N LYS A 5 -2.41 2.94 -14.99
CA LYS A 5 -1.38 2.38 -15.85
C LYS A 5 -0.22 3.34 -15.93
N ILE A 6 0.99 2.84 -15.75
CA ILE A 6 2.21 3.66 -15.79
C ILE A 6 2.72 3.70 -17.23
N ARG A 7 2.80 4.90 -17.80
CA ARG A 7 3.33 5.11 -19.15
C ARG A 7 4.83 5.32 -19.09
N ASP A 8 5.56 4.61 -19.93
CA ASP A 8 6.96 4.88 -20.20
C ASP A 8 7.06 5.98 -21.26
N PRO A 9 7.55 7.18 -20.93
CA PRO A 9 7.66 8.28 -21.88
C PRO A 9 8.69 8.02 -22.98
N SER A 10 9.70 7.16 -22.74
CA SER A 10 10.76 6.88 -23.70
C SER A 10 10.30 6.00 -24.85
N THR A 11 9.45 5.00 -24.55
CA THR A 11 8.89 4.08 -25.55
C THR A 11 7.47 4.48 -25.98
N GLY A 12 6.80 5.34 -25.22
CA GLY A 12 5.39 5.71 -25.43
C GLY A 12 4.39 4.63 -25.03
N THR A 13 4.87 3.47 -24.55
CA THR A 13 4.06 2.30 -24.17
C THR A 13 3.74 2.28 -22.67
N TYR A 14 2.92 1.33 -22.23
CA TYR A 14 2.63 1.13 -20.81
C TYR A 14 3.51 0.03 -20.22
N LEU A 15 3.99 0.26 -19.00
CA LEU A 15 4.68 -0.75 -18.21
C LEU A 15 3.72 -1.91 -17.88
N LYS A 16 4.29 -3.08 -17.64
CA LYS A 16 3.54 -4.33 -17.36
C LYS A 16 3.04 -4.45 -15.92
N PHE A 17 2.89 -3.32 -15.21
CA PHE A 17 2.25 -3.26 -13.91
C PHE A 17 1.30 -2.05 -13.83
N ARG A 18 0.44 -2.06 -12.81
CA ARG A 18 -0.51 -0.99 -12.53
C ARG A 18 -0.53 -0.70 -11.04
N LEU A 19 -0.67 0.56 -10.68
CA LEU A 19 -0.90 0.96 -9.29
C LEU A 19 -2.40 1.05 -9.05
N CYS A 20 -2.86 0.52 -7.93
CA CYS A 20 -4.27 0.52 -7.56
C CYS A 20 -4.44 1.32 -6.28
N ASP A 21 -5.14 2.45 -6.37
CA ASP A 21 -5.37 3.34 -5.25
C ASP A 21 -6.78 3.12 -4.68
N MET A 22 -6.86 3.11 -3.36
CA MET A 22 -8.12 3.10 -2.62
C MET A 22 -8.12 4.22 -1.60
N ARG A 23 -9.32 4.66 -1.25
CA ARG A 23 -9.49 5.64 -0.18
C ARG A 23 -8.89 5.13 1.13
N GLY A 24 -8.45 6.06 1.98
CA GLY A 24 -8.02 5.77 3.35
C GLY A 24 -9.10 5.06 4.17
N LEU A 25 -8.64 4.40 5.23
CA LEU A 25 -9.49 3.65 6.17
C LEU A 25 -10.04 4.54 7.30
N GLU A 26 -9.51 5.76 7.43
CA GLU A 26 -9.95 6.76 8.39
C GLU A 26 -11.29 7.43 8.03
N GLY A 27 -12.04 7.82 9.08
CA GLY A 27 -13.29 8.57 8.99
C GLY A 27 -14.58 7.74 8.89
N ASP A 28 -15.72 8.43 8.84
CA ASP A 28 -17.08 7.85 8.93
C ASP A 28 -17.53 7.04 7.71
N MET A 29 -16.81 7.17 6.59
CA MET A 29 -17.15 6.47 5.36
C MET A 29 -16.43 5.12 5.28
N ASN A 30 -16.99 4.18 6.02
CA ASN A 30 -16.47 2.84 6.21
C ASN A 30 -16.49 2.04 4.90
N VAL A 31 -15.32 1.59 4.43
CA VAL A 31 -15.23 0.62 3.34
C VAL A 31 -15.67 -0.74 3.87
N LYS A 32 -16.66 -1.37 3.23
CA LYS A 32 -17.17 -2.66 3.64
C LYS A 32 -16.13 -3.76 3.38
N SER A 33 -16.02 -4.72 4.30
CA SER A 33 -15.15 -5.90 4.16
C SER A 33 -15.38 -6.64 2.83
N GLU A 34 -16.63 -6.70 2.41
CA GLU A 34 -17.10 -7.35 1.18
C GLU A 34 -16.60 -6.63 -0.07
N ASP A 35 -16.50 -5.29 -0.01
CA ASP A 35 -15.90 -4.49 -1.07
C ASP A 35 -14.40 -4.73 -1.16
N ILE A 36 -13.71 -4.86 -0.02
CA ILE A 36 -12.27 -5.17 0.01
C ILE A 36 -12.03 -6.55 -0.56
N ALA A 37 -12.77 -7.57 -0.12
CA ALA A 37 -12.70 -8.92 -0.66
C ALA A 37 -12.92 -8.93 -2.18
N SER A 38 -14.00 -8.31 -2.64
CA SER A 38 -14.32 -8.18 -4.07
C SER A 38 -13.23 -7.43 -4.85
N LEU A 39 -12.58 -6.44 -4.24
CA LEU A 39 -11.49 -5.68 -4.84
C LEU A 39 -10.26 -6.55 -5.02
N LEU A 40 -9.87 -7.30 -3.98
CA LEU A 40 -8.73 -8.21 -4.00
C LEU A 40 -8.91 -9.29 -5.08
N ASP A 41 -10.13 -9.82 -5.18
CA ASP A 41 -10.51 -10.85 -6.15
C ASP A 41 -10.71 -10.30 -7.58
N GLY A 42 -10.55 -8.99 -7.78
CA GLY A 42 -10.58 -8.36 -9.11
C GLY A 42 -11.97 -8.01 -9.64
N HIS A 43 -13.02 -8.18 -8.84
CA HIS A 43 -14.40 -7.92 -9.22
C HIS A 43 -14.74 -6.42 -9.33
N ILE A 44 -14.04 -5.56 -8.58
CA ILE A 44 -14.36 -4.13 -8.49
C ILE A 44 -13.85 -3.35 -9.73
N PRO A 45 -14.74 -2.62 -10.44
CA PRO A 45 -14.36 -1.87 -11.63
C PRO A 45 -13.47 -0.66 -11.33
N ASN A 46 -12.71 -0.23 -12.35
CA ASN A 46 -11.95 1.01 -12.26
C ASN A 46 -12.88 2.22 -12.01
N LYS A 47 -12.43 3.17 -11.18
CA LYS A 47 -13.19 4.36 -10.73
C LYS A 47 -14.42 4.05 -9.88
N TYR A 48 -14.51 2.85 -9.30
CA TYR A 48 -15.57 2.51 -8.35
C TYR A 48 -15.55 3.45 -7.14
N LYS A 49 -16.73 3.94 -6.76
CA LYS A 49 -16.96 4.76 -5.58
C LYS A 49 -17.59 3.87 -4.50
N PHE A 50 -16.87 3.67 -3.40
CA PHE A 50 -17.36 2.89 -2.27
C PHE A 50 -18.62 3.51 -1.67
N ASN A 51 -19.63 2.67 -1.43
CA ASN A 51 -20.88 3.08 -0.80
C ASN A 51 -20.89 2.61 0.66
N PRO A 52 -20.93 3.52 1.65
CA PRO A 52 -20.92 3.11 3.06
C PRO A 52 -22.21 2.38 3.48
N ALA A 53 -23.31 2.52 2.73
CA ALA A 53 -24.59 1.88 3.05
C ALA A 53 -24.69 0.44 2.57
N ALA A 54 -24.04 0.07 1.46
CA ALA A 54 -24.13 -1.26 0.87
C ALA A 54 -22.88 -1.59 0.03
N PRO A 55 -22.38 -2.83 0.07
CA PRO A 55 -21.26 -3.24 -0.76
C PRO A 55 -21.65 -3.37 -2.24
N ALA A 56 -20.65 -3.47 -3.11
CA ALA A 56 -20.80 -3.81 -4.50
C ALA A 56 -21.44 -5.20 -4.66
N THR A 57 -22.27 -5.32 -5.70
CA THR A 57 -22.95 -6.56 -6.08
C THR A 57 -22.73 -6.83 -7.56
N LYS A 58 -23.17 -8.00 -8.05
CA LYS A 58 -23.13 -8.36 -9.48
C LYS A 58 -23.93 -7.40 -10.38
N ASP A 59 -24.84 -6.62 -9.81
CA ASP A 59 -25.64 -5.60 -10.50
C ASP A 59 -24.97 -4.21 -10.49
N THR A 60 -23.85 -4.07 -9.78
CA THR A 60 -23.07 -2.83 -9.79
C THR A 60 -22.54 -2.56 -11.20
N PRO A 61 -22.73 -1.34 -11.74
CA PRO A 61 -22.25 -1.01 -13.09
C PRO A 61 -20.75 -1.29 -13.26
N GLY A 62 -20.41 -2.13 -14.24
CA GLY A 62 -19.04 -2.52 -14.55
C GLY A 62 -18.45 -3.62 -13.66
N PHE A 63 -19.22 -4.20 -12.74
CA PHE A 63 -18.76 -5.33 -11.92
C PHE A 63 -18.23 -6.47 -12.80
N VAL A 64 -17.00 -6.90 -12.51
CA VAL A 64 -16.32 -7.95 -13.29
C VAL A 64 -16.81 -9.29 -12.76
N LYS A 65 -17.71 -9.97 -13.48
CA LYS A 65 -18.34 -11.22 -13.01
C LYS A 65 -17.36 -12.39 -12.94
N GLU A 66 -16.47 -12.47 -13.91
CA GLU A 66 -15.46 -13.53 -14.05
C GLU A 66 -14.09 -12.87 -14.18
N PRO A 67 -13.46 -12.48 -13.05
CA PRO A 67 -12.16 -11.83 -13.05
C PRO A 67 -11.09 -12.81 -13.51
N THR A 68 -10.08 -12.29 -14.20
CA THR A 68 -8.87 -13.03 -14.55
C THR A 68 -7.73 -12.66 -13.62
N ILE A 69 -6.59 -13.36 -13.70
CA ILE A 69 -5.37 -12.97 -12.96
C ILE A 69 -4.96 -11.52 -13.24
N LYS A 70 -5.28 -10.97 -14.42
CA LYS A 70 -5.02 -9.56 -14.77
C LYS A 70 -5.94 -8.57 -14.07
N ASP A 71 -7.02 -9.04 -13.45
CA ASP A 71 -8.00 -8.23 -12.74
C ASP A 71 -7.75 -8.22 -11.24
N MET A 72 -7.19 -9.29 -10.69
CA MET A 72 -6.85 -9.46 -9.27
C MET A 72 -5.74 -8.50 -8.80
N ILE A 73 -5.65 -8.36 -7.48
CA ILE A 73 -4.54 -7.69 -6.79
C ILE A 73 -3.44 -8.70 -6.49
N HIS A 74 -2.20 -8.33 -6.81
CA HIS A 74 -1.03 -9.22 -6.68
C HIS A 74 -0.19 -8.94 -5.43
N THR A 75 -0.30 -7.74 -4.86
CA THR A 75 0.36 -7.32 -3.63
C THR A 75 -0.43 -6.16 -3.04
N VAL A 76 -0.50 -6.09 -1.72
CA VAL A 76 -1.07 -4.94 -1.00
C VAL A 76 0.03 -4.23 -0.22
N VAL A 77 0.00 -2.90 -0.29
CA VAL A 77 0.89 -2.04 0.49
C VAL A 77 0.03 -1.16 1.39
N PHE A 78 0.18 -1.28 2.70
CA PHE A 78 -0.35 -0.30 3.64
C PHE A 78 0.57 0.92 3.66
N VAL A 79 -0.01 2.10 3.48
CA VAL A 79 0.72 3.37 3.58
C VAL A 79 0.41 3.96 4.95
N ILE A 80 1.39 3.93 5.84
CA ILE A 80 1.22 4.32 7.25
C ILE A 80 2.06 5.55 7.53
N ASP A 81 1.48 6.55 8.19
CA ASP A 81 2.22 7.72 8.67
C ASP A 81 3.04 7.33 9.91
N GLY A 82 4.37 7.27 9.76
CA GLY A 82 5.30 6.90 10.83
C GLY A 82 5.21 7.82 12.05
N SER A 83 4.83 9.09 11.84
CA SER A 83 4.70 10.06 12.94
C SER A 83 3.44 9.86 13.80
N ASN A 84 2.50 9.05 13.34
CA ASN A 84 1.19 8.86 13.99
C ASN A 84 0.92 7.41 14.41
N VAL A 85 1.92 6.53 14.35
CA VAL A 85 1.76 5.10 14.67
C VAL A 85 1.28 4.88 16.10
N GLU A 86 1.83 5.62 17.07
CA GLU A 86 1.50 5.49 18.49
C GLU A 86 0.08 5.96 18.83
N VAL A 87 -0.48 6.86 18.02
CA VAL A 87 -1.80 7.43 18.21
C VAL A 87 -2.83 6.86 17.23
N MET A 88 -2.47 5.78 16.52
CA MET A 88 -3.37 5.12 15.59
C MET A 88 -4.58 4.55 16.36
N PRO A 89 -5.83 4.90 15.99
CA PRO A 89 -6.99 4.39 16.70
C PRO A 89 -7.10 2.87 16.61
N ASP A 90 -7.49 2.22 17.71
CA ASP A 90 -7.66 0.75 17.78
C ASP A 90 -8.59 0.20 16.69
N GLU A 91 -9.62 0.97 16.29
CA GLU A 91 -10.52 0.59 15.20
C GLU A 91 -9.78 0.47 13.86
N ILE A 92 -8.83 1.36 13.58
CA ILE A 92 -8.01 1.33 12.36
C ILE A 92 -7.03 0.15 12.43
N VAL A 93 -6.37 -0.06 13.57
CA VAL A 93 -5.49 -1.21 13.77
C VAL A 93 -6.25 -2.52 13.56
N LYS A 94 -7.47 -2.63 14.09
CA LYS A 94 -8.34 -3.78 13.89
C LYS A 94 -8.67 -3.97 12.40
N LYS A 95 -9.08 -2.92 11.68
CA LYS A 95 -9.35 -3.00 10.23
C LYS A 95 -8.13 -3.45 9.43
N LEU A 96 -6.94 -2.94 9.74
CA LEU A 96 -5.69 -3.35 9.07
C LEU A 96 -5.41 -4.84 9.31
N LYS A 97 -5.65 -5.34 10.53
CA LYS A 97 -5.52 -6.76 10.85
C LYS A 97 -6.58 -7.61 10.14
N ASP A 98 -7.84 -7.18 10.11
CA ASP A 98 -8.91 -7.87 9.39
C ASP A 98 -8.59 -7.98 7.88
N ILE A 99 -8.06 -6.91 7.28
CA ILE A 99 -7.58 -6.93 5.88
C ILE A 99 -6.41 -7.90 5.74
N LYS A 100 -5.43 -7.88 6.64
CA LYS A 100 -4.29 -8.81 6.61
C LYS A 100 -4.76 -10.27 6.60
N GLU A 101 -5.73 -10.64 7.44
CA GLU A 101 -6.28 -12.00 7.43
C GLU A 101 -6.93 -12.34 6.07
N MET A 102 -7.62 -11.39 5.42
CA MET A 102 -8.15 -11.59 4.07
C MET A 102 -7.05 -11.82 3.02
N LEU A 103 -5.88 -11.19 3.19
CA LEU A 103 -4.73 -11.35 2.30
C LEU A 103 -4.06 -12.71 2.50
N ILE A 104 -3.90 -13.15 3.74
CA ILE A 104 -3.33 -14.47 4.08
C ILE A 104 -4.16 -15.59 3.44
N VAL A 105 -5.49 -15.52 3.52
CA VAL A 105 -6.39 -16.51 2.89
C VAL A 105 -6.26 -16.56 1.36
N ARG A 106 -5.75 -15.49 0.74
CA ARG A 106 -5.57 -15.37 -0.73
C ARG A 106 -4.12 -15.56 -1.17
N ASP A 107 -3.22 -15.86 -0.23
CA ASP A 107 -1.77 -15.83 -0.43
C ASP A 107 -1.26 -14.51 -1.05
N ILE A 108 -1.99 -13.41 -0.84
CA ILE A 108 -1.58 -12.10 -1.36
C ILE A 108 -0.55 -11.51 -0.40
N PRO A 109 0.66 -11.16 -0.87
CA PRO A 109 1.66 -10.55 -0.03
C PRO A 109 1.24 -9.16 0.48
N LEU A 110 1.60 -8.90 1.74
CA LEU A 110 1.41 -7.62 2.41
C LEU A 110 2.76 -6.97 2.74
N MET A 111 2.86 -5.69 2.43
CA MET A 111 3.97 -4.82 2.80
C MET A 111 3.44 -3.53 3.46
N VAL A 112 4.33 -2.80 4.13
CA VAL A 112 4.04 -1.48 4.67
C VAL A 112 5.06 -0.47 4.15
N PHE A 113 4.56 0.64 3.61
CA PHE A 113 5.36 1.84 3.40
C PHE A 113 5.13 2.77 4.58
N GLU A 114 6.12 2.86 5.45
CA GLU A 114 6.12 3.80 6.57
C GLU A 114 6.58 5.16 6.04
N THR A 115 5.66 6.09 5.99
CA THR A 115 5.81 7.43 5.40
C THR A 115 6.17 8.48 6.43
N LYS A 116 6.60 9.66 5.97
CA LYS A 116 6.93 10.84 6.80
C LYS A 116 7.98 10.56 7.87
N ILE A 117 8.96 9.74 7.55
CA ILE A 117 9.99 9.34 8.51
C ILE A 117 10.88 10.53 8.92
N ASP A 118 10.98 11.55 8.07
CA ASP A 118 11.57 12.85 8.40
C ASP A 118 10.88 13.55 9.59
N LYS A 119 9.60 13.29 9.82
CA LYS A 119 8.87 13.76 11.02
C LYS A 119 9.09 12.87 12.23
N VAL A 120 9.52 11.63 12.03
CA VAL A 120 9.88 10.68 13.08
C VAL A 120 11.30 10.94 13.59
N CYS A 121 12.24 11.26 12.70
CA CYS A 121 13.65 11.46 13.03
C CYS A 121 14.21 12.76 12.44
N SER A 122 14.69 13.65 13.32
CA SER A 122 15.26 14.95 12.91
C SER A 122 16.59 14.83 12.17
N GLU A 123 17.33 13.73 12.34
CA GLU A 123 18.53 13.43 11.55
C GLU A 123 18.14 13.18 10.10
N VAL A 124 17.04 12.46 9.88
CA VAL A 124 16.52 12.16 8.55
C VAL A 124 15.88 13.39 7.87
N ASP A 125 15.29 14.29 8.64
CA ASP A 125 14.83 15.57 8.09
C ASP A 125 16.00 16.38 7.50
N LYS A 126 17.17 16.33 8.16
CA LYS A 126 18.40 16.98 7.69
C LYS A 126 19.04 16.22 6.53
N ASP A 127 19.14 14.91 6.64
CA ASP A 127 19.77 14.03 5.66
C ASP A 127 19.03 12.69 5.54
N VAL A 128 18.39 12.47 4.39
CA VAL A 128 17.61 11.26 4.11
C VAL A 128 18.46 9.98 4.07
N GLU A 129 19.78 10.08 3.97
CA GLU A 129 20.68 8.92 4.03
C GLU A 129 20.74 8.28 5.42
N GLU A 130 20.38 9.04 6.47
CA GLU A 130 20.36 8.56 7.87
C GLU A 130 19.22 7.56 8.16
N VAL A 131 18.30 7.33 7.21
CA VAL A 131 17.13 6.45 7.38
C VAL A 131 17.49 5.06 7.90
N PHE A 132 18.59 4.47 7.42
CA PHE A 132 18.99 3.11 7.82
C PHE A 132 20.04 3.07 8.94
N TYR A 133 20.52 4.22 9.39
CA TYR A 133 21.51 4.33 10.48
C TYR A 133 20.89 4.80 11.79
N SER A 134 19.78 5.54 11.72
CA SER A 134 19.13 6.13 12.89
C SER A 134 18.36 5.10 13.73
N GLU A 135 18.66 5.06 15.03
CA GLU A 135 17.99 4.19 16.01
C GLU A 135 16.51 4.55 16.19
N THR A 136 16.17 5.83 16.06
CA THR A 136 14.78 6.31 16.12
C THR A 136 13.94 5.69 15.00
N VAL A 137 14.50 5.64 13.78
CA VAL A 137 13.83 5.05 12.61
C VAL A 137 13.71 3.56 12.77
N LYS A 138 14.78 2.89 13.22
CA LYS A 138 14.73 1.45 13.53
C LYS A 138 13.61 1.12 14.51
N THR A 139 13.49 1.89 15.59
CA THR A 139 12.46 1.71 16.61
C THR A 139 11.05 1.93 16.05
N SER A 140 10.89 2.93 15.16
CA SER A 140 9.61 3.19 14.50
C SER A 140 9.18 2.03 13.59
N VAL A 141 10.11 1.52 12.78
CA VAL A 141 9.91 0.34 11.92
C VAL A 141 9.49 -0.88 12.75
N ASP A 142 10.17 -1.11 13.89
CA ASP A 142 9.84 -2.22 14.80
C ASP A 142 8.43 -2.07 15.37
N LYS A 143 8.04 -0.86 15.80
CA LYS A 143 6.68 -0.56 16.28
C LYS A 143 5.62 -0.81 15.20
N VAL A 144 5.85 -0.35 13.97
CA VAL A 144 4.93 -0.57 12.86
C VAL A 144 4.76 -2.07 12.59
N ALA A 145 5.85 -2.82 12.58
CA ALA A 145 5.83 -4.27 12.40
C ALA A 145 4.99 -4.96 13.49
N ASP A 146 5.15 -4.54 14.75
CA ASP A 146 4.39 -5.07 15.90
C ASP A 146 2.90 -4.72 15.83
N VAL A 147 2.55 -3.46 15.53
CA VAL A 147 1.16 -2.99 15.45
C VAL A 147 0.39 -3.75 14.37
N ILE A 148 0.98 -3.93 13.19
CA ILE A 148 0.37 -4.65 12.06
C ILE A 148 0.52 -6.17 12.20
N ALA A 149 1.44 -6.63 13.04
CA ALA A 149 1.85 -8.01 13.25
C ALA A 149 2.29 -8.68 11.93
N ILE A 150 3.34 -8.11 11.33
CA ILE A 150 4.03 -8.61 10.12
C ILE A 150 5.54 -8.66 10.35
N PRO A 151 6.32 -9.39 9.52
CA PRO A 151 7.76 -9.36 9.62
C PRO A 151 8.33 -7.95 9.45
N ARG A 152 9.32 -7.58 10.26
CA ARG A 152 10.04 -6.31 10.15
C ARG A 152 10.57 -6.05 8.73
N SER A 153 11.01 -7.10 8.04
CA SER A 153 11.51 -7.03 6.66
C SER A 153 10.47 -6.57 5.64
N HIS A 154 9.18 -6.54 6.00
CA HIS A 154 8.08 -6.10 5.14
C HIS A 154 7.71 -4.62 5.38
N VAL A 155 8.40 -3.93 6.30
CA VAL A 155 8.19 -2.52 6.61
C VAL A 155 9.31 -1.69 5.98
N PHE A 156 8.94 -0.76 5.11
CA PHE A 156 9.84 0.06 4.32
C PHE A 156 9.71 1.53 4.73
N PRO A 157 10.69 2.10 5.45
CA PRO A 157 10.69 3.52 5.77
C PRO A 157 11.00 4.34 4.51
N ILE A 158 10.10 5.27 4.18
CA ILE A 158 10.21 6.17 3.02
C ILE A 158 9.87 7.62 3.41
N LYS A 159 10.66 8.56 2.90
CA LYS A 159 10.34 9.98 3.00
C LYS A 159 9.40 10.39 1.86
N ASN A 160 8.38 11.19 2.17
CA ASN A 160 7.48 11.76 1.17
C ASN A 160 8.08 13.03 0.57
N TYR A 161 7.70 13.31 -0.68
CA TYR A 161 7.84 14.65 -1.22
C TYR A 161 6.74 15.55 -0.63
N GLU A 162 7.12 16.55 0.15
CA GLU A 162 6.18 17.47 0.81
C GLU A 162 6.60 18.94 0.64
N LYS A 163 7.87 19.25 0.92
CA LYS A 163 8.41 20.62 0.89
C LYS A 163 9.46 20.85 -0.21
N GLU A 164 9.88 19.78 -0.87
CA GLU A 164 10.91 19.82 -1.90
C GLU A 164 10.36 20.40 -3.22
N GLY A 165 10.99 21.46 -3.73
CA GLY A 165 10.62 22.08 -5.01
C GLY A 165 11.08 21.31 -6.26
N SER A 166 11.89 20.26 -6.08
CA SER A 166 12.43 19.42 -7.15
C SER A 166 12.72 18.01 -6.63
N LEU A 167 12.90 17.06 -7.55
CA LEU A 167 13.26 15.68 -7.19
C LEU A 167 14.61 15.65 -6.46
N GLN A 168 14.65 14.96 -5.34
CA GLN A 168 15.84 14.74 -4.53
C GLN A 168 16.28 13.28 -4.67
N THR A 169 17.56 13.06 -4.96
CA THR A 169 18.08 11.72 -5.28
C THR A 169 17.83 10.72 -4.15
N GLY A 170 18.15 11.08 -2.90
CA GLY A 170 17.98 10.17 -1.75
C GLY A 170 16.50 9.79 -1.51
N ILE A 171 15.59 10.76 -1.60
CA ILE A 171 14.14 10.52 -1.46
C ILE A 171 13.63 9.59 -2.58
N SER A 172 14.04 9.87 -3.83
CA SER A 172 13.71 9.02 -4.97
C SER A 172 14.25 7.60 -4.81
N ILE A 173 15.47 7.43 -4.31
CA ILE A 173 16.06 6.11 -4.09
C ILE A 173 15.22 5.31 -3.09
N LEU A 174 14.78 5.90 -1.97
CA LEU A 174 13.94 5.20 -1.00
C LEU A 174 12.60 4.78 -1.60
N ALA A 175 11.90 5.72 -2.25
CA ALA A 175 10.60 5.44 -2.86
C ALA A 175 10.69 4.38 -3.98
N LEU A 176 11.69 4.47 -4.85
CA LEU A 176 11.89 3.52 -5.95
C LEU A 176 12.34 2.15 -5.45
N ARG A 177 13.15 2.07 -4.39
CA ARG A 177 13.51 0.80 -3.75
C ARG A 177 12.28 0.12 -3.16
N ALA A 178 11.45 0.85 -2.42
CA ALA A 178 10.22 0.31 -1.84
C ALA A 178 9.24 -0.17 -2.94
N LEU A 179 9.05 0.64 -4.00
CA LEU A 179 8.24 0.24 -5.16
C LEU A 179 8.80 -1.00 -5.85
N LYS A 180 10.11 -1.07 -6.06
CA LYS A 180 10.76 -2.26 -6.64
C LYS A 180 10.47 -3.50 -5.82
N GLN A 181 10.53 -3.42 -4.49
CA GLN A 181 10.19 -4.56 -3.62
C GLN A 181 8.72 -4.95 -3.77
N ALA A 182 7.78 -4.00 -3.82
CA ALA A 182 6.38 -4.32 -4.07
C ALA A 182 6.14 -5.03 -5.40
N LEU A 183 6.88 -4.65 -6.44
CA LEU A 183 6.84 -5.35 -7.73
C LEU A 183 7.41 -6.76 -7.66
N LEU A 184 8.52 -6.97 -6.93
CA LEU A 184 9.11 -8.31 -6.75
C LEU A 184 8.14 -9.23 -6.00
N PHE A 185 7.48 -8.75 -4.93
CA PHE A 185 6.44 -9.53 -4.24
C PHE A 185 5.25 -9.85 -5.16
N SER A 186 4.90 -8.94 -6.10
CA SER A 186 3.86 -9.20 -7.09
C SER A 186 4.29 -10.27 -8.11
N GLU A 187 5.55 -10.26 -8.52
CA GLU A 187 6.14 -11.27 -9.40
C GLU A 187 6.16 -12.64 -8.72
N ASP A 188 6.66 -12.71 -7.47
CA ASP A 188 6.66 -13.94 -6.66
C ASP A 188 5.24 -14.50 -6.48
N PHE A 189 4.25 -13.65 -6.24
CA PHE A 189 2.84 -14.07 -6.20
C PHE A 189 2.42 -14.71 -7.52
N LEU A 190 2.73 -14.10 -8.66
CA LEU A 190 2.33 -14.60 -9.98
C LEU A 190 3.04 -15.92 -10.33
N GLU A 191 4.31 -16.09 -9.97
CA GLU A 191 5.07 -17.33 -10.20
C GLU A 191 4.52 -18.51 -9.39
N ASN A 192 4.00 -18.26 -8.18
CA ASN A 192 3.37 -19.29 -7.35
C ASN A 192 1.95 -19.68 -7.84
N GLN A 193 1.36 -18.91 -8.74
CA GLN A 193 0.03 -19.18 -9.33
C GLN A 193 0.11 -19.92 -10.68
N SER A 194 1.32 -20.15 -11.21
CA SER A 194 1.59 -20.85 -12.47
C SER A 194 1.97 -22.31 -12.28
#